data_AF-A0A507D1M9-F1
#
_entry.id   AF-A0A507D1M9-F1
#
_cell.length_a   1.000
_cell.length_b   1.000
_cell.length_c   1.000
_cell.angle_alpha   90.00
_cell.angle_beta   90.00
_cell.angle_gamma   90.00
#
_symmetry.space_group_name_H-M   'P 1'
#
loop_
_entity.id
_entity.type
_entity.pdbx_description
1 polymer ?
#
loop_
_entity_poly.entity_id
_entity_poly.type
_entity_poly.pdbx_seq_one_letter_code
_entity_poly.pdbx_strand_id
1 'polypeptide(L)'
;MEPQPQQLEGQSIVTLHPLPGYTFGVKEPQMEEDPSVAARLARLQAEYGVQGMRRSVEAVLVVHDHGHPHILMMQIANTFFKLPGEQLRPDETEVDGLRRCLNIKLAAPGTIPQDSDWEIGELLTVWWRPNFETFMYPYIPPHITQPKEMKKVYMVKMPPTKLLSVPKNMKLLAVPLFELYDNSARYGPQLAALPHLLARFHFQYA
;
A
#
# COMPACT_ATOMS: atom_id res chain seq x y z
N MET A 1 35.34 -13.64 -1.17
CA MET A 1 34.62 -14.92 -1.26
C MET A 1 33.16 -14.57 -1.45
N GLU A 2 32.60 -14.86 -2.63
CA GLU A 2 31.15 -14.82 -2.83
C GLU A 2 30.52 -15.83 -1.86
N PRO A 3 29.46 -15.46 -1.12
CA PRO A 3 28.75 -16.40 -0.27
C PRO A 3 28.15 -17.50 -1.17
N GLN A 4 28.38 -18.76 -0.81
CA GLN A 4 27.84 -19.91 -1.53
C GLN A 4 26.29 -19.88 -1.51
N PRO A 5 25.60 -20.34 -2.57
CA PRO A 5 24.16 -20.18 -2.79
C PRO A 5 23.23 -21.02 -1.88
N GLN A 6 23.68 -21.41 -0.68
CA GLN A 6 22.91 -22.22 0.27
C GLN A 6 21.90 -21.41 1.14
N GLN A 7 21.85 -20.08 1.03
CA GLN A 7 21.13 -19.22 1.99
C GLN A 7 19.71 -18.76 1.57
N LEU A 8 19.15 -19.24 0.45
CA LEU A 8 17.89 -18.70 -0.11
C LEU A 8 16.72 -19.69 -0.20
N GLU A 9 16.85 -20.90 0.37
CA GLU A 9 15.74 -21.86 0.37
C GLU A 9 14.51 -21.29 1.11
N GLY A 10 13.38 -21.20 0.41
CA GLY A 10 12.11 -20.71 0.95
C GLY A 10 11.86 -19.20 0.88
N GLN A 11 12.80 -18.40 0.34
CA GLN A 11 12.57 -16.97 0.11
C GLN A 11 12.17 -16.67 -1.34
N SER A 12 11.04 -15.97 -1.52
CA SER A 12 10.67 -15.42 -2.83
C SER A 12 11.68 -14.34 -3.23
N ILE A 13 12.24 -14.47 -4.44
CA ILE A 13 13.12 -13.45 -5.02
C ILE A 13 12.27 -12.32 -5.61
N VAL A 14 12.64 -11.09 -5.31
CA VAL A 14 11.97 -9.89 -5.82
C VAL A 14 13.03 -8.94 -6.37
N THR A 15 12.97 -8.70 -7.67
CA THR A 15 13.82 -7.69 -8.31
C THR A 15 13.28 -6.31 -7.99
N LEU A 16 14.13 -5.47 -7.39
CA LEU A 16 13.88 -4.06 -7.20
C LEU A 16 14.65 -3.28 -8.27
N HIS A 17 14.04 -2.22 -8.77
CA HIS A 17 14.67 -1.33 -9.75
C HIS A 17 14.99 0.04 -9.14
N PRO A 18 15.98 0.76 -9.70
CA PRO A 18 16.48 1.99 -9.11
C PRO A 18 15.46 3.12 -9.21
N LEU A 19 15.34 3.92 -8.15
CA LEU A 19 14.43 5.05 -8.05
C LEU A 19 14.50 6.03 -9.26
N PRO A 20 15.69 6.35 -9.81
CA PRO A 20 15.80 7.16 -11.02
C PRO A 20 15.05 6.64 -12.27
N GLY A 21 14.70 5.34 -12.33
CA GLY A 21 13.90 4.77 -13.42
C GLY A 21 12.43 5.19 -13.41
N TYR A 22 11.96 5.80 -12.31
CA TYR A 22 10.57 6.23 -12.15
C TYR A 22 10.44 7.74 -12.29
N THR A 23 9.54 8.17 -13.17
CA THR A 23 9.25 9.59 -13.38
C THR A 23 7.99 9.96 -12.60
N PHE A 24 8.05 11.06 -11.87
CA PHE A 24 6.93 11.57 -11.09
C PHE A 24 6.23 12.71 -11.81
N GLY A 25 5.08 12.39 -12.42
CA GLY A 25 4.19 13.37 -13.02
C GLY A 25 3.24 13.99 -12.00
N VAL A 26 2.55 15.04 -12.43
CA VAL A 26 1.55 15.74 -11.61
C VAL A 26 0.20 15.67 -12.31
N LYS A 27 -0.88 15.44 -11.54
CA LYS A 27 -2.26 15.48 -12.03
C LYS A 27 -3.15 16.32 -11.13
N GLU A 28 -4.41 16.46 -11.52
CA GLU A 28 -5.37 17.29 -10.80
C GLU A 28 -5.51 16.88 -9.32
N PRO A 29 -5.77 17.86 -8.42
CA PRO A 29 -5.92 17.60 -6.99
C PRO A 29 -6.99 16.54 -6.72
N GLN A 30 -6.71 15.66 -5.77
CA GLN A 30 -7.65 14.67 -5.29
C GLN A 30 -8.08 15.06 -3.88
N MET A 31 -9.35 15.39 -3.71
CA MET A 31 -9.89 15.67 -2.38
C MET A 31 -9.98 14.38 -1.57
N GLU A 32 -9.71 14.47 -0.27
CA GLU A 32 -10.01 13.37 0.65
C GLU A 32 -11.53 13.22 0.77
N GLU A 33 -11.98 11.98 0.85
CA GLU A 33 -13.41 11.65 0.91
C GLU A 33 -14.07 12.14 2.19
N ASP A 34 -13.33 12.08 3.31
CA ASP A 34 -13.83 12.48 4.62
C ASP A 34 -13.07 13.70 5.16
N PRO A 35 -13.77 14.72 5.68
CA PRO A 35 -13.15 15.93 6.23
C PRO A 35 -12.47 15.69 7.59
N SER A 36 -12.76 14.57 8.26
CA SER A 36 -12.19 14.24 9.56
C SER A 36 -12.20 12.73 9.83
N VAL A 37 -11.42 12.30 10.82
CA VAL A 37 -11.43 10.91 11.30
C VAL A 37 -12.83 10.51 11.80
N ALA A 38 -13.54 11.40 12.48
CA ALA A 38 -14.89 11.16 12.97
C ALA A 38 -15.89 10.93 11.82
N ALA A 39 -15.81 11.76 10.76
CA ALA A 39 -16.65 11.59 9.57
C ALA A 39 -16.39 10.24 8.88
N ARG A 40 -15.12 9.85 8.76
CA ARG A 40 -14.73 8.55 8.20
C ARG A 40 -15.30 7.37 9.00
N LEU A 41 -15.27 7.44 10.34
CA LEU A 41 -15.83 6.40 11.19
C LEU A 41 -17.36 6.36 11.12
N ALA A 42 -18.02 7.52 11.06
CA ALA A 42 -19.47 7.62 10.88
C ALA A 42 -19.92 7.02 9.54
N ARG A 43 -19.19 7.29 8.46
CA ARG A 43 -19.43 6.70 7.14
C ARG A 43 -19.23 5.18 7.16
N LEU A 44 -18.13 4.70 7.77
CA LEU A 44 -17.90 3.27 7.94
C LEU A 44 -19.07 2.61 8.70
N GLN A 45 -19.58 3.24 9.75
CA GLN A 45 -20.72 2.73 10.52
C GLN A 45 -22.01 2.69 9.71
N ALA A 46 -22.31 3.75 8.97
CA ALA A 46 -23.49 3.82 8.10
C ALA A 46 -23.44 2.76 7.00
N GLU A 47 -22.30 2.64 6.31
CA GLU A 47 -22.08 1.62 5.30
C GLU A 47 -22.20 0.20 5.87
N TYR A 48 -21.63 -0.04 7.06
CA TYR A 48 -21.69 -1.35 7.69
C TYR A 48 -23.14 -1.81 7.94
N GLY A 49 -24.04 -0.90 8.27
CA GLY A 49 -25.47 -1.21 8.44
C GLY A 49 -26.19 -1.64 7.16
N VAL A 50 -25.64 -1.31 5.98
CA VAL A 50 -26.26 -1.60 4.68
C VAL A 50 -25.60 -2.79 3.98
N GLN A 51 -24.26 -2.80 3.92
CA GLN A 51 -23.47 -3.75 3.13
C GLN A 51 -22.58 -4.68 3.98
N GLY A 52 -22.57 -4.51 5.31
CA GLY A 52 -21.72 -5.30 6.21
C GLY A 52 -20.26 -4.86 6.21
N MET A 53 -19.35 -5.82 6.46
CA MET A 53 -17.93 -5.54 6.63
C MET A 53 -17.31 -4.85 5.40
N ARG A 54 -16.62 -3.73 5.62
CA ARG A 54 -15.84 -3.06 4.57
C ARG A 54 -14.66 -3.95 4.15
N ARG A 55 -14.44 -4.05 2.84
CA ARG A 55 -13.25 -4.69 2.25
C ARG A 55 -12.38 -3.61 1.61
N SER A 56 -11.11 -3.56 1.98
CA SER A 56 -10.15 -2.57 1.48
C SER A 56 -8.87 -3.25 0.98
N VAL A 57 -8.21 -2.66 -0.01
CA VAL A 57 -6.90 -3.12 -0.51
C VAL A 57 -5.89 -1.98 -0.54
N GLU A 58 -4.63 -2.28 -0.23
CA GLU A 58 -3.49 -1.37 -0.31
C GLU A 58 -2.32 -2.01 -1.05
N ALA A 59 -1.54 -1.20 -1.76
CA ALA A 59 -0.35 -1.61 -2.50
C ALA A 59 0.93 -1.14 -1.80
N VAL A 60 1.90 -2.05 -1.70
CA VAL A 60 3.28 -1.76 -1.35
C VAL A 60 4.11 -1.82 -2.62
N LEU A 61 4.53 -0.65 -3.09
CA LEU A 61 5.37 -0.46 -4.26
C LEU A 61 6.82 -0.31 -3.76
N VAL A 62 7.67 -1.30 -4.07
CA VAL A 62 9.06 -1.31 -3.59
C VAL A 62 10.00 -0.99 -4.75
N VAL A 63 10.91 -0.06 -4.50
CA VAL A 63 12.02 0.31 -5.39
C VAL A 63 13.31 0.29 -4.58
N HIS A 64 14.46 0.57 -5.18
CA HIS A 64 15.66 0.83 -4.38
C HIS A 64 16.32 2.16 -4.72
N ASP A 65 17.02 2.69 -3.74
CA ASP A 65 17.99 3.76 -3.94
C ASP A 65 19.29 3.33 -3.28
N HIS A 66 20.40 3.45 -4.00
CA HIS A 66 21.74 3.00 -3.55
C HIS A 66 21.79 1.59 -2.93
N GLY A 67 21.09 0.62 -3.52
CA GLY A 67 21.06 -0.77 -3.04
C GLY A 67 20.27 -0.98 -1.74
N HIS A 68 19.40 -0.04 -1.38
CA HIS A 68 18.54 -0.13 -0.20
C HIS A 68 17.05 -0.05 -0.58
N PRO A 69 16.16 -0.92 -0.04
CA PRO A 69 14.75 -0.89 -0.40
C PRO A 69 14.04 0.35 0.14
N HIS A 70 13.19 0.93 -0.69
CA HIS A 70 12.32 2.06 -0.37
C HIS A 70 10.89 1.73 -0.78
N ILE A 71 9.93 2.20 0.00
CA ILE A 71 8.51 2.06 -0.29
C ILE A 71 7.98 3.40 -0.81
N LEU A 72 7.30 3.39 -1.95
CA LEU A 72 6.63 4.57 -2.48
C LEU A 72 5.34 4.84 -1.70
N MET A 73 5.26 5.99 -1.02
CA MET A 73 4.12 6.38 -0.19
C MET A 73 3.58 7.76 -0.56
N MET A 74 2.26 7.93 -0.51
CA MET A 74 1.65 9.24 -0.66
C MET A 74 1.71 10.00 0.68
N GLN A 75 2.15 11.24 0.61
CA GLN A 75 2.20 12.17 1.74
C GLN A 75 1.17 13.30 1.54
N ILE A 76 0.35 13.53 2.57
CA ILE A 76 -0.66 14.59 2.64
C ILE A 76 -0.27 15.55 3.78
N ALA A 77 -0.39 16.85 3.52
CA ALA A 77 -0.14 17.91 4.50
C ALA A 77 1.19 17.76 5.28
N ASN A 78 2.22 17.21 4.62
CA ASN A 78 3.56 16.90 5.14
C ASN A 78 3.64 15.98 6.39
N THR A 79 2.51 15.53 6.95
CA THR A 79 2.46 14.82 8.24
C THR A 79 1.74 13.49 8.15
N PHE A 80 0.91 13.30 7.14
CA PHE A 80 0.12 12.09 6.98
C PHE A 80 0.65 11.26 5.81
N PHE A 81 0.93 9.98 6.07
CA PHE A 81 1.45 9.04 5.08
C PHE A 81 0.43 7.94 4.83
N LYS A 82 0.26 7.54 3.57
CA LYS A 82 -0.61 6.44 3.19
C LYS A 82 -0.06 5.66 2.00
N LEU A 83 -0.38 4.37 1.96
CA LEU A 83 -0.20 3.56 0.76
C LEU A 83 -1.29 3.88 -0.27
N PRO A 84 -1.04 3.68 -1.57
CA PRO A 84 -2.08 3.61 -2.58
C PRO A 84 -3.05 2.48 -2.24
N GLY A 85 -4.30 2.82 -1.96
CA GLY A 85 -5.34 1.86 -1.61
C GLY A 85 -6.72 2.48 -1.64
N GLU A 86 -7.73 1.61 -1.72
CA GLU A 86 -9.14 1.99 -1.76
C GLU A 86 -10.05 0.88 -1.21
N GLN A 87 -11.31 1.25 -0.94
CA GLN A 87 -12.38 0.31 -0.71
C GLN A 87 -12.72 -0.46 -2.00
N LEU A 88 -12.97 -1.77 -1.85
CA LEU A 88 -13.47 -2.63 -2.91
C LEU A 88 -14.96 -2.43 -3.12
N ARG A 89 -15.40 -2.55 -4.37
CA ARG A 89 -16.83 -2.68 -4.68
C ARG A 89 -17.34 -4.07 -4.23
N PRO A 90 -18.66 -4.27 -3.99
CA PRO A 90 -19.20 -5.51 -3.45
C PRO A 90 -18.71 -6.79 -4.18
N ASP A 91 -18.75 -6.77 -5.51
CA ASP A 91 -18.41 -7.93 -6.35
C ASP A 91 -16.99 -7.87 -6.95
N GLU A 92 -16.16 -6.94 -6.47
CA GLU A 92 -14.82 -6.74 -7.02
C GLU A 92 -13.80 -7.66 -6.35
N THR A 93 -12.95 -8.26 -7.19
CA THR A 93 -11.81 -9.05 -6.71
C THR A 93 -10.75 -8.12 -6.11
N GLU A 94 -9.94 -8.64 -5.20
CA GLU A 94 -8.88 -7.85 -4.56
C GLU A 94 -7.84 -7.35 -5.56
N VAL A 95 -7.49 -8.20 -6.54
CA VAL A 95 -6.52 -7.88 -7.58
C VAL A 95 -7.08 -6.81 -8.52
N ASP A 96 -8.32 -6.94 -9.00
CA ASP A 96 -8.90 -5.98 -9.92
C ASP A 96 -9.17 -4.64 -9.24
N GLY A 97 -9.65 -4.66 -8.00
CA GLY A 97 -9.82 -3.45 -7.20
C GLY A 97 -8.50 -2.74 -6.90
N LEU A 98 -7.42 -3.49 -6.68
CA LEU A 98 -6.11 -2.89 -6.46
C LEU A 98 -5.54 -2.28 -7.76
N ARG A 99 -5.69 -2.95 -8.91
CA ARG A 99 -5.33 -2.37 -10.22
C ARG A 99 -6.11 -1.09 -10.50
N ARG A 100 -7.43 -1.12 -10.30
CA ARG A 100 -8.29 0.07 -10.41
C ARG A 100 -7.81 1.19 -9.49
N CYS A 101 -7.51 0.86 -8.24
CA CYS A 101 -6.99 1.83 -7.27
C CYS A 101 -5.69 2.46 -7.75
N LEU A 102 -4.70 1.67 -8.15
CA LEU A 102 -3.42 2.16 -8.65
C LEU A 102 -3.58 3.05 -9.87
N ASN A 103 -4.51 2.74 -10.77
CA ASN A 103 -4.85 3.60 -11.90
C ASN A 103 -5.41 4.95 -11.44
N ILE A 104 -6.40 4.93 -10.54
CA ILE A 104 -6.99 6.16 -9.99
C ILE A 104 -5.93 7.00 -9.28
N LYS A 105 -5.08 6.38 -8.45
CA LYS A 105 -4.12 7.09 -7.58
C LYS A 105 -2.85 7.50 -8.30
N LEU A 106 -2.33 6.72 -9.24
CA LEU A 106 -0.98 6.88 -9.79
C LEU A 106 -0.86 6.86 -11.33
N ALA A 107 -1.90 6.52 -12.10
CA ALA A 107 -1.78 6.59 -13.56
C ALA A 107 -1.71 8.04 -14.07
N ALA A 108 -1.04 8.22 -15.21
CA ALA A 108 -0.91 9.51 -15.87
C ALA A 108 -2.25 9.99 -16.47
N PRO A 109 -2.46 11.32 -16.56
CA PRO A 109 -3.64 11.85 -17.23
C PRO A 109 -3.73 11.34 -18.68
N GLY A 110 -4.92 10.90 -19.08
CA GLY A 110 -5.16 10.40 -20.44
C GLY A 110 -4.66 8.97 -20.70
N THR A 111 -4.06 8.29 -19.72
CA THR A 111 -3.73 6.86 -19.85
C THR A 111 -5.00 6.03 -19.85
N ILE A 112 -5.13 5.14 -20.82
CA ILE A 112 -6.24 4.17 -20.86
C ILE A 112 -6.02 3.20 -19.69
N PRO A 113 -7.06 2.85 -18.89
CA PRO A 113 -6.89 1.97 -17.73
C PRO A 113 -6.20 0.62 -18.01
N GLN A 114 -6.22 0.16 -19.26
CA GLN A 114 -5.53 -1.06 -19.73
C GLN A 114 -4.02 -0.89 -19.93
N ASP A 115 -3.52 0.33 -20.17
CA ASP A 115 -2.08 0.58 -20.42
C ASP A 115 -1.25 0.63 -19.15
N SER A 116 -1.89 0.69 -17.99
CA SER A 116 -1.23 0.64 -16.69
C SER A 116 -1.15 -0.80 -16.23
N ASP A 117 -0.29 -1.60 -16.88
CA ASP A 117 -0.06 -2.97 -16.50
C ASP A 117 0.59 -3.00 -15.10
N TRP A 118 -0.19 -3.39 -14.10
CA TRP A 118 0.24 -3.54 -12.72
C TRP A 118 0.28 -5.02 -12.40
N GLU A 119 1.49 -5.53 -12.14
CA GLU A 119 1.70 -6.89 -11.68
C GLU A 119 1.51 -6.94 -10.16
N ILE A 120 0.28 -7.30 -9.75
CA ILE A 120 -0.05 -7.53 -8.34
C ILE A 120 0.60 -8.84 -7.90
N GLY A 121 1.52 -8.75 -6.96
CA GLY A 121 2.25 -9.89 -6.40
C GLY A 121 1.57 -10.47 -5.16
N GLU A 122 2.39 -10.92 -4.23
CA GLU A 122 1.94 -11.66 -3.06
C GLU A 122 1.21 -10.79 -2.03
N LEU A 123 0.26 -11.40 -1.33
CA LEU A 123 -0.35 -10.84 -0.12
C LEU A 123 0.73 -10.75 0.98
N LEU A 124 0.90 -9.55 1.54
CA LEU A 124 1.83 -9.30 2.64
C LEU A 124 1.18 -9.49 4.00
N THR A 125 -0.03 -8.98 4.17
CA THR A 125 -0.75 -9.04 5.45
C THR A 125 -2.23 -8.75 5.29
N VAL A 126 -3.01 -9.13 6.31
CA VAL A 126 -4.42 -8.77 6.46
C VAL A 126 -4.61 -8.06 7.80
N TRP A 127 -5.10 -6.84 7.75
CA TRP A 127 -5.46 -6.05 8.92
C TRP A 127 -6.97 -6.09 9.16
N TRP A 128 -7.35 -6.28 10.41
CA TRP A 128 -8.73 -6.37 10.85
C TRP A 128 -9.06 -5.23 11.81
N ARG A 129 -10.14 -4.50 11.51
CA ARG A 129 -10.71 -3.49 12.39
C ARG A 129 -11.89 -4.10 13.15
N PRO A 130 -11.80 -4.34 14.46
CA PRO A 130 -12.88 -4.98 15.20
C PRO A 130 -14.09 -4.06 15.47
N ASN A 131 -13.83 -2.77 15.68
CA ASN A 131 -14.81 -1.76 16.11
C ASN A 131 -14.76 -0.50 15.22
N PHE A 132 -15.72 0.41 15.36
CA PHE A 132 -15.72 1.72 14.68
C PHE A 132 -14.72 2.70 15.33
N GLU A 133 -13.47 2.27 15.42
CA GLU A 133 -12.34 2.97 16.01
C GLU A 133 -11.15 2.91 15.04
N THR A 134 -10.06 3.60 15.35
CA THR A 134 -8.88 3.71 14.46
C THR A 134 -7.95 2.50 14.50
N PHE A 135 -7.98 1.69 15.55
CA PHE A 135 -7.09 0.54 15.72
C PHE A 135 -7.41 -0.62 14.76
N MET A 136 -6.35 -1.29 14.31
CA MET A 136 -6.39 -2.51 13.50
C MET A 136 -5.40 -3.53 14.04
N TYR A 137 -5.70 -4.81 13.83
CA TYR A 137 -4.89 -5.94 14.30
C TYR A 137 -4.50 -6.83 13.11
N PRO A 138 -3.32 -7.47 13.11
CA PRO A 138 -2.90 -8.39 12.05
C PRO A 138 -3.54 -9.78 12.18
N TYR A 139 -4.61 -9.89 12.97
CA TYR A 139 -5.41 -11.08 13.23
C TYR A 139 -6.82 -10.63 13.68
N ILE A 140 -7.79 -11.54 13.69
CA ILE A 140 -9.10 -11.26 14.28
C ILE A 140 -9.00 -11.48 15.79
N PRO A 141 -9.22 -10.45 16.64
CA PRO A 141 -9.12 -10.63 18.09
C PRO A 141 -10.13 -11.65 18.63
N PRO A 142 -9.85 -12.28 19.79
CA PRO A 142 -10.78 -13.22 20.43
C PRO A 142 -12.18 -12.62 20.60
N HIS A 143 -13.21 -13.44 20.41
CA HIS A 143 -14.63 -13.07 20.55
C HIS A 143 -15.17 -12.07 19.51
N ILE A 144 -14.35 -11.59 18.56
CA ILE A 144 -14.80 -10.76 17.45
C ILE A 144 -15.32 -11.66 16.31
N THR A 145 -16.64 -11.73 16.16
CA THR A 145 -17.31 -12.47 15.07
C THR A 145 -17.69 -11.57 13.88
N GLN A 146 -17.73 -10.26 14.10
CA GLN A 146 -18.23 -9.27 13.14
C GLN A 146 -17.28 -8.06 13.06
N PRO A 147 -16.09 -8.22 12.45
CA PRO A 147 -15.17 -7.10 12.21
C PRO A 147 -15.78 -6.07 11.25
N LYS A 148 -15.41 -4.80 11.42
CA LYS A 148 -15.94 -3.67 10.64
C LYS A 148 -15.21 -3.44 9.33
N GLU A 149 -13.94 -3.79 9.28
CA GLU A 149 -13.12 -3.67 8.07
C GLU A 149 -12.09 -4.81 8.02
N MET A 150 -11.95 -5.42 6.84
CA MET A 150 -10.82 -6.26 6.45
C MET A 150 -10.02 -5.51 5.39
N LYS A 151 -8.74 -5.25 5.68
CA LYS A 151 -7.82 -4.57 4.77
C LYS A 151 -6.69 -5.52 4.37
N LYS A 152 -6.56 -5.81 3.08
CA LYS A 152 -5.47 -6.64 2.54
C LYS A 152 -4.39 -5.76 1.93
N VAL A 153 -3.12 -6.10 2.18
CA VAL A 153 -1.98 -5.36 1.66
C VAL A 153 -1.18 -6.26 0.74
N TYR A 154 -0.97 -5.86 -0.51
CA TYR A 154 -0.24 -6.63 -1.51
C TYR A 154 1.07 -5.94 -1.90
N MET A 155 2.10 -6.74 -2.17
CA MET A 155 3.28 -6.24 -2.85
C MET A 155 2.98 -6.13 -4.34
N VAL A 156 3.37 -5.03 -4.96
CA VAL A 156 3.23 -4.82 -6.40
C VAL A 156 4.63 -4.81 -7.00
N LYS A 157 4.84 -5.64 -8.02
CA LYS A 157 6.13 -5.70 -8.71
C LYS A 157 6.23 -4.50 -9.64
N MET A 158 7.25 -3.70 -9.40
CA MET A 158 7.49 -2.49 -10.19
C MET A 158 8.30 -2.86 -11.45
N PRO A 159 7.93 -2.36 -12.63
CA PRO A 159 8.75 -2.53 -13.83
C PRO A 159 10.04 -1.68 -13.72
N PRO A 160 11.04 -1.90 -14.61
CA PRO A 160 12.29 -1.11 -14.63
C PRO A 160 12.07 0.40 -14.73
N THR A 161 11.05 0.82 -15.47
CA THR A 161 10.65 2.22 -15.59
C THR A 161 9.13 2.36 -15.57
N LYS A 162 8.63 3.44 -14.96
CA LYS A 162 7.19 3.77 -14.99
C LYS A 162 6.99 5.26 -14.77
N LEU A 163 6.02 5.85 -15.47
CA LEU A 163 5.50 7.18 -15.15
C LEU A 163 4.41 7.06 -14.08
N LEU A 164 4.59 7.75 -12.96
CA LEU A 164 3.67 7.78 -11.83
C LEU A 164 3.17 9.22 -11.64
N SER A 165 1.88 9.46 -11.86
CA SER A 165 1.29 10.80 -11.72
C SER A 165 0.50 10.95 -10.43
N VAL A 166 0.92 11.91 -9.62
CA VAL A 166 0.42 12.13 -8.26
C VAL A 166 -0.41 13.42 -8.22
N PRO A 167 -1.51 13.47 -7.46
CA PRO A 167 -2.29 14.70 -7.31
C PRO A 167 -1.46 15.88 -6.79
N LYS A 168 -1.67 17.10 -7.32
CA LYS A 168 -0.96 18.34 -6.91
C LYS A 168 -0.96 18.62 -5.40
N ASN A 169 -1.98 18.16 -4.69
CA ASN A 169 -2.14 18.35 -3.24
C ASN A 169 -1.48 17.24 -2.40
N MET A 170 -0.75 16.33 -3.03
CA MET A 170 -0.02 15.23 -2.39
C MET A 170 1.40 15.15 -2.94
N LYS A 171 2.29 14.46 -2.22
CA LYS A 171 3.62 14.09 -2.69
C LYS A 171 3.74 12.57 -2.72
N LEU A 172 4.53 12.04 -3.65
CA LEU A 172 4.95 10.63 -3.60
C LEU A 172 6.41 10.60 -3.18
N LEU A 173 6.67 9.90 -2.08
CA LEU A 173 7.99 9.81 -1.47
C LEU A 173 8.47 8.37 -1.50
N ALA A 174 9.76 8.18 -1.76
CA ALA A 174 10.44 6.91 -1.52
C ALA A 174 10.94 6.92 -0.06
N VAL A 175 10.29 6.14 0.81
CA VAL A 175 10.65 6.08 2.24
C VAL A 175 11.48 4.81 2.49
N PRO A 176 12.72 4.91 2.97
CA PRO A 176 13.56 3.74 3.24
C PRO A 176 12.99 2.89 4.38
N LEU A 177 13.21 1.57 4.31
CA LEU A 177 12.76 0.65 5.36
C LEU A 177 13.27 1.02 6.77
N PHE A 178 14.50 1.53 6.90
CA PHE A 178 15.04 1.94 8.20
C PHE A 178 14.31 3.14 8.82
N GLU A 179 13.68 4.01 8.01
CA GLU A 179 12.91 5.14 8.53
C GLU A 179 11.53 4.70 9.05
N LEU A 180 10.99 3.61 8.49
CA LEU A 180 9.73 3.00 8.91
C LEU A 180 9.90 2.10 10.14
N TYR A 181 11.01 1.38 10.21
CA TYR A 181 11.27 0.40 11.26
C TYR A 181 11.20 1.04 12.64
N ASP A 182 10.36 0.45 13.51
CA ASP A 182 10.12 0.92 14.88
C ASP A 182 9.65 2.38 15.00
N ASN A 183 9.06 2.95 13.94
CA ASN A 183 8.67 4.36 13.90
C ASN A 183 7.14 4.55 13.83
N SER A 184 6.43 3.82 14.68
CA SER A 184 4.96 3.87 14.74
C SER A 184 4.42 5.23 15.19
N ALA A 185 5.20 6.01 15.94
CA ALA A 185 4.84 7.37 16.35
C ALA A 185 4.65 8.31 15.15
N ARG A 186 5.46 8.15 14.09
CA ARG A 186 5.39 8.99 12.88
C ARG A 186 4.53 8.37 11.78
N TYR A 187 4.65 7.07 11.55
CA TYR A 187 4.02 6.40 10.40
C TYR A 187 2.77 5.58 10.75
N GLY A 188 2.46 5.42 12.04
CA GLY A 188 1.43 4.51 12.50
C GLY A 188 1.90 3.04 12.47
N PRO A 189 1.18 2.15 13.19
CA PRO A 189 1.63 0.78 13.42
C PRO A 189 1.69 -0.06 12.14
N GLN A 190 0.79 0.17 11.18
CA GLN A 190 0.72 -0.63 9.96
C GLN A 190 1.89 -0.36 9.02
N LEU A 191 2.26 0.91 8.81
CA LEU A 191 3.38 1.28 7.96
C LEU A 191 4.72 0.93 8.62
N ALA A 192 4.84 1.14 9.94
CA ALA A 192 6.03 0.76 10.69
C ALA A 192 6.26 -0.77 10.74
N ALA A 193 5.22 -1.57 10.48
CA ALA A 193 5.34 -3.02 10.37
C ALA A 193 5.85 -3.51 9.00
N LEU A 194 5.83 -2.67 7.95
CA LEU A 194 6.22 -3.08 6.59
C LEU A 194 7.63 -3.68 6.49
N PRO A 195 8.66 -3.17 7.19
CA PRO A 195 9.97 -3.81 7.19
C PRO A 195 9.94 -5.27 7.65
N HIS A 196 9.14 -5.60 8.67
CA HIS A 196 8.98 -6.99 9.14
C HIS A 196 8.30 -7.87 8.08
N LEU A 197 7.28 -7.34 7.40
CA LEU A 197 6.54 -8.06 6.37
C LEU A 197 7.37 -8.30 5.09
N LEU A 198 8.29 -7.39 4.80
CA LEU A 198 9.17 -7.46 3.64
C LEU A 198 10.46 -8.26 3.90
N ALA A 199 10.82 -8.50 5.17
CA ALA A 199 12.05 -9.23 5.54
C ALA A 199 12.11 -10.68 5.04
N ARG A 200 10.98 -11.26 4.63
CA ARG A 200 10.91 -12.61 4.07
C ARG A 200 11.35 -12.71 2.60
N PHE A 201 11.50 -11.58 1.90
CA PHE A 201 11.89 -11.56 0.49
C PHE A 201 13.40 -11.44 0.34
N HIS A 202 13.93 -12.10 -0.69
CA HIS A 202 15.28 -11.84 -1.15
C HIS A 202 15.25 -10.74 -2.23
N PHE A 203 15.68 -9.53 -1.86
CA PHE A 203 15.74 -8.43 -2.81
C PHE A 203 16.98 -8.52 -3.69
N GLN A 204 16.74 -8.62 -5.00
CA GLN A 204 17.77 -8.44 -6.01
C GLN A 204 17.72 -7.01 -6.53
N TYR A 205 18.80 -6.25 -6.36
CA TYR A 205 18.90 -4.88 -6.85
C TYR A 205 19.41 -4.89 -8.29
N ALA A 206 18.59 -4.39 -9.21
CA ALA A 206 18.88 -4.36 -10.65
C ALA A 206 19.83 -3.22 -11.05
#